data_AF-A0A6J6G949-F1
#
_entry.id   AF-A0A6J6G949-F1
#
_cell.length_a   1.000
_cell.length_b   1.000
_cell.length_c   1.000
_cell.angle_alpha   90.00
_cell.angle_beta   90.00
_cell.angle_gamma   90.00
#
_symmetry.space_group_name_H-M   'P 1'
#
loop_
_entity.id
_entity.type
_entity.pdbx_description
1 polymer ?
#
loop_
_entity_poly.entity_id
_entity_poly.type
_entity_poly.pdbx_seq_one_letter_code
_entity_poly.pdbx_strand_id
1 'polypeptide(L)' 'MHTPTEVKAAVTGSGRADKKQVALMVQKLLKLNEIPKPVDSTDALALAICHHWRGAANSKLEAAVATEKRRLKKVAMK' A
#
# COMPACT_ATOMS: atom_id res chain seq x y z
N MET A 1 -7.37 8.32 4.85
CA MET A 1 -7.21 7.39 5.98
C MET A 1 -7.09 5.98 5.43
N HIS A 2 -6.26 5.13 6.03
CA HIS A 2 -6.13 3.70 5.68
C HIS A 2 -6.74 2.89 6.82
N THR A 3 -7.44 1.81 6.51
CA THR A 3 -7.90 0.88 7.54
C THR A 3 -6.71 0.05 8.07
N PRO A 4 -6.77 -0.46 9.31
CA PRO A 4 -5.70 -1.30 9.85
C PRO A 4 -5.42 -2.53 8.98
N THR A 5 -6.47 -3.13 8.40
CA THR A 5 -6.36 -4.27 7.48
C THR A 5 -5.61 -3.91 6.20
N GLU A 6 -5.86 -2.71 5.64
CA GLU A 6 -5.14 -2.22 4.46
C GLU A 6 -3.66 -1.97 4.75
N VAL A 7 -3.34 -1.38 5.90
CA VAL A 7 -1.95 -1.15 6.30
C VAL A 7 -1.21 -2.47 6.45
N LYS A 8 -1.82 -3.45 7.14
CA LYS A 8 -1.26 -4.79 7.31
C LYS A 8 -1.07 -5.51 5.97
N ALA A 9 -2.08 -5.47 5.11
CA ALA A 9 -2.01 -6.08 3.79
C ALA A 9 -0.94 -5.44 2.92
N ALA A 10 -0.82 -4.11 2.94
CA ALA A 10 0.20 -3.41 2.19
C ALA A 10 1.60 -3.86 2.65
N VAL A 11 1.88 -3.77 3.96
CA VAL A 11 3.23 -4.00 4.50
C VAL A 11 3.64 -5.48 4.51
N THR A 12 2.70 -6.39 4.78
CA THR A 12 3.00 -7.82 5.02
C THR A 12 2.45 -8.77 3.96
N GLY A 13 1.62 -8.28 3.03
CA GLY A 13 0.86 -9.10 2.10
C GLY A 13 -0.41 -9.73 2.68
N SER A 14 -0.65 -9.60 4.00
CA SER A 14 -1.84 -10.15 4.67
C SER A 14 -2.51 -9.12 5.58
N GLY A 15 -3.80 -8.88 5.37
CA GLY A 15 -4.61 -8.02 6.25
C GLY A 15 -4.79 -8.58 7.67
N ARG A 16 -4.47 -9.86 7.89
CA ARG A 16 -4.58 -10.55 9.18
C ARG A 16 -3.27 -10.61 9.96
N ALA A 17 -2.20 -10.00 9.46
CA ALA A 17 -0.90 -10.03 10.13
C ALA A 17 -0.95 -9.44 11.55
N ASP A 18 -0.13 -10.01 12.43
CA ASP A 18 0.04 -9.51 13.79
C ASP A 18 0.99 -8.30 13.84
N LYS A 19 1.06 -7.61 14.99
CA LYS A 19 1.89 -6.41 15.15
C LYS A 19 3.40 -6.70 15.02
N LYS A 20 3.86 -7.89 15.42
CA LYS A 20 5.27 -8.29 15.33
C LYS A 20 5.67 -8.54 13.88
N GLN A 21 4.78 -9.15 13.10
CA GLN A 21 4.96 -9.35 11.66
C GLN A 21 5.03 -8.01 10.92
N VAL A 22 4.16 -7.05 11.26
CA VAL A 22 4.23 -5.70 10.69
C VAL A 22 5.57 -5.04 11.03
N ALA A 23 5.99 -5.07 12.30
CA ALA A 23 7.28 -4.54 12.74
C ALA A 23 8.49 -5.14 12.00
N LEU A 24 8.54 -6.47 11.89
CA LEU A 24 9.59 -7.18 11.15
C LEU A 24 9.60 -6.80 9.67
N MET A 25 8.44 -6.63 9.05
CA MET A 25 8.35 -6.24 7.66
C MET A 25 8.77 -4.79 7.45
N VAL A 26 8.37 -3.86 8.32
CA VAL A 26 8.84 -2.47 8.27
C VAL A 26 10.37 -2.41 8.37
N GLN A 27 10.96 -3.14 9.32
CA GLN A 27 12.41 -3.25 9.45
C GLN A 27 13.06 -3.72 8.15
N LYS A 28 12.57 -4.81 7.56
CA LYS A 28 13.10 -5.39 6.32
C LYS A 28 12.97 -4.45 5.12
N LEU A 29 11.80 -3.84 4.96
CA LEU A 29 11.49 -2.94 3.84
C LEU A 29 12.36 -1.69 3.86
N LEU A 30 12.65 -1.17 5.05
CA LEU A 30 13.47 0.03 5.25
C LEU A 30 14.94 -0.30 5.52
N LYS A 31 15.33 -1.58 5.48
CA LYS A 31 16.70 -2.08 5.76
C LYS A 31 17.27 -1.57 7.09
N LEU A 32 16.44 -1.57 8.14
CA LEU A 32 16.85 -1.13 9.47
C LEU A 32 17.59 -2.25 10.21
N ASN A 33 18.63 -1.89 10.96
CA ASN A 33 19.43 -2.86 11.73
C ASN A 33 18.63 -3.53 12.86
N GLU A 34 17.67 -2.80 13.44
CA GLU A 34 16.79 -3.30 14.50
C GLU A 34 15.34 -2.87 14.26
N ILE A 35 14.43 -3.52 14.98
CA ILE A 35 13.01 -3.17 14.94
C ILE A 35 12.84 -1.75 15.50
N PRO A 36 12.13 -0.84 14.79
CA PRO A 36 11.92 0.53 15.26
C PRO A 36 11.25 0.54 16.63
N LYS A 37 11.89 1.22 17.59
CA LYS A 37 11.33 1.55 18.90
C LYS A 37 11.16 3.07 18.97
N PRO A 38 10.09 3.60 19.59
CA PRO A 38 8.96 2.91 20.23
C PRO A 38 7.95 2.31 19.24
N VAL A 39 6.96 1.56 19.75
CA VAL A 39 5.92 0.89 18.95
C VAL A 39 5.24 1.85 17.97
N ASP A 40 4.99 3.09 18.39
CA ASP A 40 4.34 4.12 17.57
C ASP A 40 5.14 4.49 16.32
N SER A 41 6.47 4.37 16.35
CA SER A 41 7.32 4.60 15.18
C SER A 41 7.10 3.55 14.10
N THR A 42 6.88 2.29 14.49
CA THR A 42 6.54 1.23 13.54
C THR A 42 5.21 1.52 12.85
N ASP A 43 4.20 1.95 13.59
CA ASP A 43 2.87 2.24 13.04
C ASP A 43 2.90 3.44 12.07
N ALA A 44 3.66 4.50 12.41
CA ALA A 44 3.86 5.64 11.53
C ALA A 44 4.57 5.25 10.23
N LEU A 45 5.63 4.44 10.31
CA LEU A 45 6.35 3.95 9.13
C LEU A 45 5.48 3.02 8.27
N ALA A 46 4.70 2.14 8.90
CA ALA A 46 3.77 1.26 8.19
C ALA A 46 2.70 2.06 7.42
N LEU A 47 2.16 3.13 8.03
CA LEU A 47 1.23 4.05 7.38
C LEU A 47 1.87 4.78 6.19
N ALA A 48 3.11 5.25 6.35
CA ALA A 48 3.86 5.93 5.29
C ALA A 48 4.10 5.00 4.09
N ILE A 49 4.55 3.77 4.34
CA ILE A 49 4.74 2.73 3.32
C ILE A 49 3.42 2.45 2.60
N CYS A 50 2.33 2.22 3.34
CA CYS A 50 1.01 1.97 2.79
C CYS A 50 0.53 3.14 1.90
N HIS A 51 0.75 4.38 2.32
CA HIS A 51 0.37 5.55 1.55
C HIS A 51 1.17 5.66 0.25
N HIS A 52 2.50 5.51 0.32
CA HIS A 52 3.39 5.62 -0.82
C HIS A 52 3.06 4.59 -1.90
N TRP A 53 2.91 3.32 -1.52
CA TRP A 53 2.58 2.26 -2.47
C TRP A 53 1.20 2.42 -3.10
N ARG A 54 0.22 2.91 -2.34
CA ARG A 54 -1.10 3.19 -2.92
C ARG A 54 -1.10 4.38 -3.86
N GLY A 55 -0.34 5.44 -3.58
CA GLY A 55 -0.19 6.58 -4.50
C GLY A 55 0.30 6.14 -5.88
N ALA A 56 1.31 5.26 -5.91
CA ALA A 56 1.83 4.68 -7.15
C ALA A 56 0.81 3.76 -7.86
N ALA A 57 0.03 2.97 -7.11
CA ALA A 57 -0.99 2.08 -7.66
C ALA A 57 -2.19 2.85 -8.25
N ASN A 58 -2.68 3.88 -7.55
CA ASN A 58 -3.82 4.69 -8.00
C ASN A 58 -3.54 5.37 -9.34
N SER A 59 -2.35 5.94 -9.52
CA SER A 59 -1.97 6.61 -10.78
C SER A 59 -2.04 5.64 -11.97
N LYS A 60 -1.61 4.38 -11.79
CA LYS A 60 -1.66 3.35 -12.84
C LYS A 60 -3.10 2.91 -13.11
N LEU A 61 -3.91 2.72 -12.08
CA LEU A 61 -5.33 2.37 -12.22
C LEU A 61 -6.10 3.46 -12.95
N GLU A 62 -5.90 4.73 -12.61
CA GLU A 62 -6.53 5.86 -13.29
C GLU A 62 -6.18 5.91 -14.78
N ALA A 63 -4.91 5.71 -15.13
CA ALA A 63 -4.46 5.65 -16.52
C ALA A 63 -5.09 4.48 -17.29
N ALA A 64 -5.17 3.30 -16.67
CA ALA A 64 -5.82 2.12 -17.25
C ALA A 64 -7.33 2.35 -17.46
N VAL A 65 -8.02 2.89 -16.45
CA VAL A 65 -9.45 3.22 -16.52
C VAL A 65 -9.73 4.28 -17.60
N ALA A 66 -8.88 5.30 -17.73
CA ALA A 66 -9.01 6.32 -18.77
C ALA A 66 -8.84 5.73 -20.18
N THR A 67 -7.86 4.83 -20.35
CA THR A 67 -7.63 4.11 -21.61
C THR A 67 -8.83 3.26 -21.98
N GLU A 68 -9.37 2.51 -21.02
CA GLU A 68 -10.52 1.64 -21.23
C GLU A 68 -11.80 2.44 -21.54
N LYS A 69 -12.06 3.54 -20.82
CA LYS A 69 -13.16 4.46 -21.14
C LYS A 69 -13.07 5.01 -22.57
N ARG A 70 -11.87 5.36 -23.04
CA ARG A 70 -11.66 5.79 -24.45
C ARG A 70 -11.95 4.66 -25.43
N ARG A 71 -11.53 3.42 -25.13
CA ARG A 71 -11.81 2.24 -25.95
C ARG A 71 -13.32 2.00 -26.09
N LEU A 72 -14.04 1.98 -24.97
CA LEU A 72 -15.48 1.76 -24.93
C LEU A 72 -16.24 2.84 -25.69
N LYS A 73 -15.86 4.12 -25.56
CA LYS A 73 -16.46 5.22 -26.35
C LYS A 73 -16.27 5.04 -27.85
N LYS A 74 -15.10 4.60 -28.31
CA LYS A 74 -14.84 4.33 -29.74
C LYS A 74 -15.69 3.16 -30.26
N VAL A 75 -15.88 2.11 -29.46
CA VAL A 75 -16.72 0.97 -29.83
C VAL A 75 -18.20 1.37 -29.89
N ALA A 76 -18.67 2.20 -28.95
CA ALA A 76 -20.07 2.65 -28.92
C ALA A 76 -20.43 3.68 -30.01
N MET A 77 -19.44 4.34 -30.62
CA MET A 77 -19.63 5.29 -31.73
C MET A 77 -19.55 4.64 -33.12
N LYS A 78 -19.28 3.34 -33.18
CA LYS A 78 -19.26 2.54 -34.42
C LYS A 78 -20.55 1.75 -34.53
#